data_AF-A0A0N8W2U0-F1
#
_entry.id   AF-A0A0N8W2U0-F1
#
_cell.length_a   1.000
_cell.length_b   1.000
_cell.length_c   1.000
_cell.angle_alpha   90.00
_cell.angle_beta   90.00
_cell.angle_gamma   90.00
#
_symmetry.space_group_name_H-M   'P 1'
#
loop_
_entity.id
_entity.type
_entity.pdbx_description
1 polymer ?
#
loop_
_entity_poly.entity_id
_entity_poly.type
_entity_poly.pdbx_seq_one_letter_code
_entity_poly.pdbx_strand_id
1 'polypeptide(L)'
;MLEKLKRSRCFHHQSLIAALKHNAPHLFEEWKNREYDDLFDAMAKEGALKIAVVIAGQGPEAFGMPEMFTPMQHINANRQLKRIATLISDGRYSGVTYGAAIGHMTPEAIRGGGILYLKTGDLLYIGLRERKIEFVNEWAFQHGKLVFEFEGVKQERAEIANQRMANMRQRQRRIAASNRLVGHTDAAHGVVPLHIAEEAVYDYKKDIILPTVEKS
;
A
#
# COMPACT_ATOMS: atom_id res chain seq x y z
N MET A 1 14.08 -9.67 6.66
CA MET A 1 12.86 -8.85 6.85
C MET A 1 11.92 -9.47 7.88
N LEU A 2 11.40 -10.68 7.64
CA LEU A 2 10.46 -11.35 8.57
C LEU A 2 11.01 -11.48 10.00
N GLU A 3 12.25 -11.94 10.14
CA GLU A 3 12.93 -12.01 11.44
C GLU A 3 12.99 -10.66 12.17
N LYS A 4 13.19 -9.56 11.44
CA LYS A 4 13.18 -8.22 12.03
C LYS A 4 11.80 -7.88 12.56
N LEU A 5 10.75 -8.10 11.76
CA LEU A 5 9.35 -7.82 12.14
C LEU A 5 8.90 -8.67 13.35
N LYS A 6 9.31 -9.94 13.39
CA LYS A 6 9.05 -10.85 14.51
C LYS A 6 9.72 -10.35 15.79
N ARG A 7 11.04 -10.13 15.74
CA ARG A 7 11.83 -9.67 16.91
C ARG A 7 11.38 -8.33 17.46
N SER A 8 11.03 -7.39 16.57
CA SER A 8 10.53 -6.07 17.00
C SER A 8 9.05 -6.07 17.40
N ARG A 9 8.38 -7.23 17.35
CA ARG A 9 6.94 -7.39 17.65
C ARG A 9 6.08 -6.28 17.02
N CYS A 10 6.31 -6.06 15.72
CA CYS A 10 5.63 -4.96 14.99
C CYS A 10 4.11 -5.09 14.94
N PHE A 11 3.57 -6.28 15.19
CA PHE A 11 2.15 -6.54 15.22
C PHE A 11 1.76 -7.01 16.62
N HIS A 12 0.63 -6.55 17.14
CA HIS A 12 0.12 -7.10 18.40
C HIS A 12 -0.32 -8.55 18.20
N HIS A 13 -0.13 -9.39 19.22
CA HIS A 13 -0.51 -10.82 19.16
C HIS A 13 -2.00 -11.00 18.86
N GLN A 14 -2.86 -10.20 19.49
CA GLN A 14 -4.29 -10.20 19.21
C GLN A 14 -4.62 -9.83 17.77
N SER A 15 -3.87 -8.90 17.18
CA SER A 15 -4.01 -8.52 15.76
C SER A 15 -3.63 -9.65 14.82
N LEU A 16 -2.58 -10.43 15.15
CA LEU A 16 -2.24 -11.63 14.38
C LEU A 16 -3.33 -12.69 14.46
N ILE A 17 -3.91 -12.92 15.64
CA ILE A 17 -5.02 -13.86 15.82
C ILE A 17 -6.26 -13.41 15.02
N ALA A 18 -6.60 -12.13 15.07
CA ALA A 18 -7.70 -11.57 14.28
C ALA A 18 -7.42 -11.70 12.76
N ALA A 19 -6.19 -11.44 12.33
CA ALA A 19 -5.77 -11.60 10.94
C ALA A 19 -5.81 -13.06 10.49
N LEU A 20 -5.41 -14.01 11.35
CA LEU A 20 -5.54 -15.45 11.09
C LEU A 20 -7.00 -15.83 10.86
N LYS A 21 -7.90 -15.40 11.76
CA LYS A 21 -9.34 -15.66 11.64
C LYS A 21 -9.90 -15.16 10.32
N HIS A 22 -9.45 -13.99 9.86
CA HIS A 22 -9.92 -13.37 8.63
C HIS A 22 -9.30 -14.02 7.37
N ASN A 23 -7.99 -14.22 7.34
CA ASN A 23 -7.26 -14.66 6.16
C ASN A 23 -7.30 -16.18 5.94
N ALA A 24 -7.35 -16.95 7.03
CA ALA A 24 -7.32 -18.42 7.00
C ALA A 24 -8.25 -18.99 8.09
N PRO A 25 -9.58 -18.81 7.96
CA PRO A 25 -10.56 -19.26 8.96
C PRO A 25 -10.48 -20.77 9.24
N HIS A 26 -10.07 -21.56 8.24
CA HIS A 26 -9.89 -23.01 8.37
C HIS A 26 -8.75 -23.42 9.32
N LEU A 27 -7.77 -22.55 9.58
CA LEU A 27 -6.66 -22.79 10.52
C LEU A 27 -6.90 -22.16 11.89
N PHE A 28 -7.97 -21.38 12.04
CA PHE A 28 -8.18 -20.53 13.21
C PHE A 28 -8.31 -21.33 14.52
N GLU A 29 -9.18 -22.35 14.53
CA GLU A 29 -9.47 -23.11 15.75
C GLU A 29 -8.24 -23.84 16.30
N GLU A 30 -7.38 -24.34 15.43
CA GLU A 30 -6.15 -25.05 15.80
C GLU A 30 -5.08 -24.09 16.33
N TRP A 31 -4.98 -22.87 15.77
CA TRP A 31 -3.83 -22.00 15.98
C TRP A 31 -4.09 -20.79 16.88
N LYS A 32 -5.35 -20.49 17.21
CA LYS A 32 -5.73 -19.32 18.03
C LYS A 32 -5.03 -19.21 19.39
N ASN A 33 -4.58 -20.34 19.94
CA ASN A 33 -3.91 -20.42 21.25
C ASN A 33 -2.39 -20.52 21.16
N ARG A 34 -1.79 -20.38 19.95
CA ARG A 34 -0.33 -20.41 19.79
C ARG A 34 0.31 -19.13 20.34
N GLU A 35 1.51 -19.30 20.89
CA GLU A 35 2.38 -18.19 21.29
C GLU A 35 2.77 -17.33 20.08
N TYR A 36 3.13 -16.07 20.33
CA TYR A 36 3.36 -15.08 19.27
C TYR A 36 4.37 -15.54 18.20
N ASP A 37 5.54 -16.02 18.62
CA ASP A 37 6.61 -16.39 17.67
C ASP A 37 6.22 -17.61 16.82
N ASP A 38 5.63 -18.64 17.44
CA ASP A 38 5.16 -19.83 16.73
C ASP A 38 4.00 -19.50 15.78
N LEU A 39 3.04 -18.69 16.22
CA LEU A 39 1.94 -18.22 15.39
C LEU A 39 2.46 -17.44 14.18
N PHE A 40 3.40 -16.51 14.40
CA PHE A 40 3.99 -15.70 13.32
C PHE A 40 4.69 -16.57 12.28
N ASP A 41 5.53 -17.51 12.72
CA ASP A 41 6.28 -18.40 11.84
C ASP A 41 5.35 -19.36 11.08
N ALA A 42 4.33 -19.93 11.75
CA ALA A 42 3.32 -20.78 11.13
C ALA A 42 2.50 -20.02 10.07
N MET A 43 2.03 -18.81 10.40
CA MET A 43 1.26 -17.98 9.47
C MET A 43 2.10 -17.57 8.25
N ALA A 44 3.39 -17.24 8.42
CA ALA A 44 4.29 -16.94 7.32
C ALA A 44 4.53 -18.17 6.43
N LYS A 45 4.71 -19.34 7.06
CA LYS A 45 4.97 -20.63 6.37
C LYS A 45 3.76 -21.20 5.63
N GLU A 46 2.54 -20.99 6.09
CA GLU A 46 1.33 -21.40 5.34
C GLU A 46 0.77 -20.27 4.46
N GLY A 47 1.28 -19.05 4.60
CA GLY A 47 0.87 -17.91 3.80
C GLY A 47 -0.44 -17.25 4.26
N ALA A 48 -0.88 -17.57 5.49
CA ALA A 48 -1.96 -16.88 6.19
C ALA A 48 -1.56 -15.46 6.62
N LEU A 49 -0.26 -15.23 6.90
CA LEU A 49 0.28 -13.90 7.08
C LEU A 49 0.32 -13.19 5.72
N LYS A 50 -0.15 -11.94 5.68
CA LYS A 50 -0.02 -11.04 4.52
C LYS A 50 0.67 -9.76 4.97
N ILE A 51 1.61 -9.27 4.17
CA ILE A 51 2.41 -8.08 4.51
C ILE A 51 2.33 -7.09 3.36
N ALA A 52 1.93 -5.85 3.65
CA ALA A 52 2.04 -4.75 2.70
C ALA A 52 3.40 -4.05 2.87
N VAL A 53 4.18 -3.99 1.80
CA VAL A 53 5.44 -3.25 1.72
C VAL A 53 5.15 -1.95 1.00
N VAL A 54 5.11 -0.87 1.77
CA VAL A 54 4.74 0.47 1.28
C VAL A 54 5.98 1.28 0.95
N ILE A 55 6.07 1.75 -0.29
CA ILE A 55 7.13 2.64 -0.79
C ILE A 55 6.47 3.96 -1.19
N ALA A 56 6.43 4.92 -0.27
CA ALA A 56 5.79 6.22 -0.48
C ALA A 56 6.78 7.28 -1.02
N GLY A 57 6.24 8.38 -1.52
CA GLY A 57 7.01 9.51 -2.02
C GLY A 57 7.72 9.22 -3.33
N GLN A 58 7.13 8.34 -4.14
CA GLN A 58 7.58 8.03 -5.50
C GLN A 58 6.57 8.53 -6.52
N GLY A 59 5.63 9.39 -6.14
CA GLY A 59 4.66 9.95 -7.06
C GLY A 59 5.25 10.94 -8.08
N PRO A 60 4.41 11.41 -9.01
CA PRO A 60 4.81 12.34 -10.07
C PRO A 60 5.46 13.62 -9.54
N GLU A 61 4.79 14.32 -8.63
CA GLU A 61 5.32 15.58 -8.10
C GLU A 61 6.47 15.30 -7.13
N ALA A 62 6.37 14.22 -6.33
CA ALA A 62 7.38 13.89 -5.32
C ALA A 62 8.76 13.59 -5.92
N PHE A 63 8.81 12.77 -6.98
CA PHE A 63 10.08 12.31 -7.55
C PHE A 63 10.03 11.93 -9.04
N GLY A 64 9.06 12.44 -9.80
CA GLY A 64 8.95 12.17 -11.22
C GLY A 64 8.39 10.78 -11.57
N MET A 65 7.77 10.10 -10.60
CA MET A 65 7.18 8.78 -10.79
C MET A 65 8.16 7.76 -11.39
N PRO A 66 9.28 7.42 -10.74
CA PRO A 66 10.24 6.47 -11.30
C PRO A 66 9.65 5.07 -11.36
N GLU A 67 10.13 4.29 -12.32
CA GLU A 67 9.78 2.88 -12.43
C GLU A 67 10.68 2.03 -11.53
N MET A 68 10.07 1.40 -10.54
CA MET A 68 10.81 0.64 -9.53
C MET A 68 10.86 -0.84 -9.92
N PHE A 69 12.05 -1.36 -10.18
CA PHE A 69 12.29 -2.78 -10.46
C PHE A 69 12.90 -3.53 -9.27
N THR A 70 13.89 -2.90 -8.61
CA THR A 70 14.70 -3.51 -7.55
C THR A 70 13.90 -4.05 -6.35
N PRO A 71 12.90 -3.33 -5.79
CA PRO A 71 12.11 -3.86 -4.68
C PRO A 71 11.38 -5.15 -5.03
N MET A 72 10.86 -5.27 -6.26
CA MET A 72 10.20 -6.49 -6.73
C MET A 72 11.18 -7.65 -6.83
N GLN A 73 12.38 -7.42 -7.36
CA GLN A 73 13.40 -8.47 -7.45
C GLN A 73 13.76 -9.04 -6.07
N HIS A 74 13.94 -8.18 -5.07
CA HIS A 74 14.24 -8.64 -3.71
C HIS A 74 13.11 -9.45 -3.07
N ILE A 75 11.85 -9.06 -3.29
CA ILE A 75 10.69 -9.84 -2.82
C ILE A 75 10.59 -11.18 -3.56
N ASN A 76 10.77 -11.16 -4.89
CA ASN A 76 10.66 -12.35 -5.74
C ASN A 76 11.76 -13.37 -5.48
N ALA A 77 12.97 -12.92 -5.14
CA ALA A 77 14.09 -13.79 -4.80
C ALA A 77 13.86 -14.61 -3.52
N ASN A 78 12.96 -14.16 -2.64
CA ASN A 78 12.62 -14.89 -1.42
C ASN A 78 11.28 -15.61 -1.57
N ARG A 79 11.31 -16.95 -1.58
CA ARG A 79 10.12 -17.80 -1.81
C ARG A 79 8.97 -17.51 -0.83
N GLN A 80 9.26 -17.22 0.44
CA GLN A 80 8.22 -16.93 1.42
C GLN A 80 7.60 -15.55 1.17
N LEU A 81 8.45 -14.51 1.02
CA LEU A 81 7.99 -13.14 0.76
C LEU A 81 7.19 -13.06 -0.54
N LYS A 82 7.62 -13.76 -1.58
CA LYS A 82 6.91 -13.85 -2.86
C LYS A 82 5.43 -14.25 -2.72
N ARG A 83 5.09 -15.08 -1.72
CA ARG A 83 3.71 -15.57 -1.50
C ARG A 83 2.88 -14.68 -0.57
N ILE A 84 3.52 -13.92 0.31
CA ILE A 84 2.83 -13.18 1.39
C ILE A 84 2.90 -11.66 1.24
N ALA A 85 3.86 -11.13 0.49
CA ALA A 85 4.08 -9.71 0.37
C ALA A 85 3.26 -9.11 -0.78
N THR A 86 2.66 -7.94 -0.52
CA THR A 86 2.07 -7.05 -1.52
C THR A 86 2.87 -5.76 -1.54
N LEU A 87 3.27 -5.30 -2.71
CA LEU A 87 3.98 -4.02 -2.86
C LEU A 87 2.96 -2.91 -3.11
N ILE A 88 3.11 -1.77 -2.44
CA ILE A 88 2.22 -0.61 -2.59
C ILE A 88 3.06 0.66 -2.75
N SER A 89 2.76 1.47 -3.76
CA SER A 89 3.43 2.75 -3.97
C SER A 89 2.54 3.78 -4.67
N ASP A 90 2.83 5.05 -4.41
CA ASP A 90 2.36 6.19 -5.21
C ASP A 90 3.16 6.39 -6.52
N GLY A 91 4.25 5.63 -6.73
CA GLY A 91 4.98 5.54 -8.00
C GLY A 91 4.49 4.40 -8.90
N ARG A 92 5.35 3.93 -9.81
CA ARG A 92 5.05 2.83 -10.75
C ARG A 92 6.00 1.64 -10.61
N TYR A 93 5.55 0.47 -11.08
CA TYR A 93 6.32 -0.79 -11.07
C TYR A 93 6.48 -1.33 -12.50
N SER A 94 7.69 -1.80 -12.85
CA SER A 94 7.98 -2.51 -14.11
C SER A 94 7.92 -4.03 -13.96
N GLY A 95 7.22 -4.70 -14.86
CA GLY A 95 7.51 -6.11 -15.19
C GLY A 95 6.56 -7.15 -14.62
N VAL A 96 6.99 -8.42 -14.74
CA VAL A 96 6.20 -9.63 -14.45
C VAL A 96 6.06 -9.80 -12.94
N THR A 97 4.89 -9.44 -12.41
CA THR A 97 4.59 -9.57 -10.99
C THR A 97 4.13 -11.01 -10.68
N TYR A 98 4.84 -11.72 -9.81
CA TYR A 98 4.39 -13.03 -9.32
C TYR A 98 3.45 -12.93 -8.10
N GLY A 99 3.26 -11.74 -7.55
CA GLY A 99 2.34 -11.40 -6.46
C GLY A 99 1.68 -10.05 -6.72
N ALA A 100 0.90 -9.53 -5.77
CA ALA A 100 0.22 -8.24 -5.95
C ALA A 100 1.22 -7.07 -5.83
N ALA A 101 1.29 -6.22 -6.86
CA ALA A 101 1.98 -4.95 -6.83
C ALA A 101 1.00 -3.84 -7.25
N ILE A 102 0.85 -2.85 -6.39
CA ILE A 102 -0.12 -1.76 -6.51
C ILE A 102 0.67 -0.47 -6.65
N GLY A 103 0.70 0.08 -7.85
CA GLY A 103 1.23 1.42 -8.10
C GLY A 103 0.14 2.48 -8.07
N HIS A 104 0.53 3.72 -8.35
CA HIS A 104 -0.37 4.83 -8.66
C HIS A 104 -1.32 5.20 -7.51
N MET A 105 -0.95 4.90 -6.26
CA MET A 105 -1.70 5.33 -5.09
C MET A 105 -1.88 6.86 -5.13
N THR A 106 -3.15 7.27 -5.15
CA THR A 106 -3.56 8.66 -5.36
C THR A 106 -4.55 9.07 -4.26
N PRO A 107 -4.45 10.27 -3.67
CA PRO A 107 -3.39 11.26 -3.88
C PRO A 107 -2.00 10.73 -3.50
N GLU A 108 -0.94 11.23 -4.16
CA GLU A 108 0.43 10.84 -3.82
C GLU A 108 0.85 11.40 -2.45
N ALA A 109 1.92 10.87 -1.87
CA ALA A 109 2.34 11.26 -0.52
C ALA A 109 2.61 12.76 -0.39
N ILE A 110 3.22 13.41 -1.39
CA ILE A 110 3.57 14.83 -1.29
C ILE A 110 2.34 15.75 -1.37
N ARG A 111 1.23 15.25 -1.92
CA ARG A 111 -0.08 15.92 -1.95
C ARG A 111 -0.96 15.59 -0.74
N GLY A 112 -0.39 14.99 0.32
CA GLY A 112 -1.12 14.65 1.53
C GLY A 112 -1.98 13.38 1.41
N GLY A 113 -1.67 12.50 0.45
CA GLY A 113 -2.37 11.23 0.29
C GLY A 113 -2.21 10.30 1.49
N GLY A 114 -3.16 9.37 1.68
CA GLY A 114 -3.18 8.49 2.85
C GLY A 114 -1.91 7.67 3.07
N ILE A 115 -1.21 7.30 1.98
CA ILE A 115 0.07 6.59 2.03
C ILE A 115 1.16 7.35 2.83
N LEU A 116 1.05 8.68 2.95
CA LEU A 116 1.94 9.53 3.75
C LEU A 116 1.89 9.22 5.24
N TYR A 117 0.77 8.72 5.76
CA TYR A 117 0.50 8.58 7.20
C TYR A 117 0.71 7.14 7.72
N LEU A 118 0.94 6.18 6.82
CA LEU A 118 1.10 4.78 7.18
C LEU A 118 2.40 4.54 7.96
N LYS A 119 2.37 3.67 8.96
CA LYS A 119 3.52 3.22 9.74
C LYS A 119 3.58 1.70 9.77
N THR A 120 4.76 1.16 10.04
CA THR A 120 4.91 -0.29 10.24
C THR A 120 4.04 -0.73 11.42
N GLY A 121 3.27 -1.80 11.22
CA GLY A 121 2.31 -2.32 12.19
C GLY A 121 0.86 -1.97 11.87
N ASP A 122 0.61 -1.01 10.99
CA ASP A 122 -0.76 -0.71 10.54
C ASP A 122 -1.40 -1.91 9.83
N LEU A 123 -2.71 -2.04 10.02
CA LEU A 123 -3.52 -3.06 9.36
C LEU A 123 -4.23 -2.46 8.16
N LEU A 124 -4.10 -3.12 7.02
CA LEU A 124 -4.75 -2.72 5.77
C LEU A 124 -5.64 -3.86 5.28
N TYR A 125 -6.85 -3.52 4.87
CA TYR A 125 -7.72 -4.41 4.11
C TYR A 125 -7.47 -4.17 2.63
N ILE A 126 -7.12 -5.23 1.89
CA ILE A 126 -6.86 -5.18 0.44
C ILE A 126 -7.88 -6.08 -0.25
N GLY A 127 -9.00 -5.49 -0.63
CA GLY A 127 -10.08 -6.14 -1.36
C GLY A 127 -9.88 -5.99 -2.86
N LEU A 128 -9.16 -6.94 -3.50
CA LEU A 128 -8.88 -6.86 -4.94
C LEU A 128 -10.14 -7.00 -5.80
N ARG A 129 -11.15 -7.75 -5.34
CA ARG A 129 -12.42 -7.93 -6.06
C ARG A 129 -13.29 -6.68 -5.96
N GLU A 130 -13.31 -6.09 -4.78
CA GLU A 130 -14.03 -4.87 -4.43
C GLU A 130 -13.31 -3.62 -4.95
N ARG A 131 -12.04 -3.77 -5.37
CA ARG A 131 -11.13 -2.70 -5.79
C ARG A 131 -10.94 -1.65 -4.69
N LYS A 132 -10.77 -2.10 -3.45
CA LYS A 132 -10.62 -1.24 -2.26
C LYS A 132 -9.35 -1.55 -1.49
N ILE A 133 -8.74 -0.49 -0.98
CA ILE A 133 -7.66 -0.55 0.00
C ILE A 133 -8.07 0.37 1.14
N GLU A 134 -8.29 -0.20 2.31
CA GLU A 134 -8.85 0.51 3.46
C GLU A 134 -7.95 0.36 4.68
N PHE A 135 -7.85 1.43 5.48
CA PHE A 135 -7.16 1.38 6.76
C PHE A 135 -8.07 0.73 7.80
N VAL A 136 -7.58 -0.30 8.48
CA VAL A 136 -8.37 -1.06 9.46
C VAL A 136 -8.14 -0.48 10.85
N ASN A 137 -9.23 -0.18 11.56
CA ASN A 137 -9.17 0.13 12.98
C ASN A 137 -8.74 -1.12 13.75
N GLU A 138 -7.50 -1.11 14.26
CA GLU A 138 -6.89 -2.27 14.89
C GLU A 138 -7.67 -2.76 16.12
N TRP A 139 -8.13 -1.83 16.97
CA TRP A 139 -8.88 -2.18 18.17
C TRP A 139 -10.20 -2.87 17.81
N ALA A 140 -10.97 -2.33 16.87
CA ALA A 140 -12.22 -2.95 16.43
C ALA A 140 -11.95 -4.34 15.83
N PHE A 141 -10.87 -4.48 15.06
CA PHE A 141 -10.49 -5.73 14.42
C PHE A 141 -10.11 -6.83 15.41
N GLN A 142 -9.36 -6.49 16.47
CA GLN A 142 -9.07 -7.40 17.58
C GLN A 142 -10.34 -7.91 18.27
N HIS A 143 -11.41 -7.10 18.29
CA HIS A 143 -12.72 -7.46 18.85
C HIS A 143 -13.69 -8.05 17.81
N GLY A 144 -13.17 -8.50 16.66
CA GLY A 144 -13.92 -9.23 15.65
C GLY A 144 -14.80 -8.35 14.75
N LYS A 145 -14.61 -7.03 14.75
CA LYS A 145 -15.32 -6.09 13.87
C LYS A 145 -14.37 -5.53 12.83
N LEU A 146 -14.74 -5.65 11.55
CA LEU A 146 -14.00 -5.01 10.47
C LEU A 146 -14.53 -3.57 10.29
N VAL A 147 -13.81 -2.62 10.87
CA VAL A 147 -14.13 -1.18 10.79
C VAL A 147 -13.00 -0.47 10.06
N PHE A 148 -13.38 0.37 9.10
CA PHE A 148 -12.44 1.20 8.36
C PHE A 148 -12.52 2.63 8.86
N GLU A 149 -11.40 3.15 9.35
CA GLU A 149 -11.33 4.50 9.93
C GLU A 149 -9.95 5.09 9.73
N PHE A 150 -9.87 6.21 9.02
CA PHE A 150 -8.59 6.82 8.66
C PHE A 150 -8.47 8.30 9.01
N GLU A 151 -9.57 9.04 9.16
CA GLU A 151 -9.50 10.49 9.39
C GLU A 151 -8.82 10.85 10.71
N GLY A 152 -9.09 10.12 11.80
CA GLY A 152 -8.38 10.31 13.07
C GLY A 152 -6.87 10.06 12.96
N VAL A 153 -6.46 9.13 12.10
CA VAL A 153 -5.05 8.77 11.87
C VAL A 153 -4.28 9.93 11.24
N LYS A 154 -4.90 10.69 10.32
CA LYS A 154 -4.26 11.86 9.70
C LYS A 154 -3.94 12.93 10.74
N GLN A 155 -4.84 13.14 11.69
CA GLN A 155 -4.67 14.13 12.76
C GLN A 155 -3.60 13.68 13.76
N GLU A 156 -3.69 12.43 14.24
CA GLU A 156 -2.72 11.84 15.17
C GLU A 156 -1.29 11.88 14.60
N ARG A 157 -1.14 11.66 13.30
CA ARG A 157 0.17 11.47 12.65
C ARG A 157 0.62 12.67 11.82
N ALA A 158 0.07 13.86 12.10
CA ALA A 158 0.44 15.10 11.41
C ALA A 158 1.95 15.39 11.49
N GLU A 159 2.58 15.15 12.65
CA GLU A 159 4.02 15.38 12.83
C GLU A 159 4.88 14.45 11.98
N ILE A 160 4.53 13.15 11.93
CA ILE A 160 5.20 12.16 11.07
C ILE A 160 5.06 12.54 9.60
N ALA A 161 3.85 12.97 9.20
CA ALA A 161 3.57 13.43 7.85
C ALA A 161 4.42 14.66 7.48
N ASN A 162 4.50 15.66 8.37
CA ASN A 162 5.32 16.86 8.18
C ASN A 162 6.81 16.51 8.00
N GLN A 163 7.35 15.61 8.82
CA GLN A 163 8.73 15.16 8.69
C GLN A 163 8.97 14.46 7.34
N ARG A 164 8.06 13.60 6.91
CA ARG A 164 8.16 12.92 5.60
C ARG A 164 8.06 13.89 4.44
N MET A 165 7.18 14.89 4.52
CA MET A 165 7.08 15.96 3.53
C MET A 165 8.37 16.77 3.45
N ALA A 166 8.98 17.11 4.59
CA ALA A 166 10.27 17.79 4.63
C ALA A 166 11.37 16.97 3.93
N ASN A 167 11.43 15.66 4.21
CA ASN A 167 12.38 14.75 3.56
C ASN A 167 12.16 14.66 2.04
N MET A 168 10.91 14.59 1.58
CA MET A 168 10.58 14.60 0.15
C MET A 168 10.99 15.91 -0.52
N ARG A 169 10.72 17.06 0.11
CA ARG A 169 11.16 18.37 -0.37
C ARG A 169 12.67 18.49 -0.45
N GLN A 170 13.40 17.94 0.53
CA GLN A 170 14.86 17.89 0.49
C GLN A 170 15.35 17.03 -0.68
N ARG A 171 14.73 15.88 -0.93
CA ARG A 171 15.03 15.03 -2.09
C ARG A 171 14.74 15.71 -3.42
N GLN A 172 13.62 16.44 -3.55
CA GLN A 172 13.29 17.19 -4.77
C GLN A 172 14.35 18.22 -5.14
N ARG A 173 15.09 18.76 -4.16
CA ARG A 173 16.22 19.68 -4.41
C ARG A 173 17.38 19.03 -5.18
N ARG A 174 17.45 17.69 -5.23
CA ARG A 174 18.41 16.93 -6.04
C ARG A 174 18.00 16.84 -7.51
N ILE A 175 16.77 17.23 -7.84
CA ILE A 175 16.25 17.29 -9.21
C ILE A 175 16.40 18.72 -9.72
N ALA A 176 16.98 18.87 -10.91
CA ALA A 176 17.03 20.14 -11.62
C ALA A 176 15.63 20.76 -11.69
N ALA A 177 15.51 22.07 -11.44
CA ALA A 177 14.21 22.72 -11.33
C ALA A 177 13.36 22.54 -12.61
N SER A 178 13.99 22.54 -13.78
CA SER A 178 13.36 22.30 -15.09
C SER A 178 12.77 20.90 -15.26
N ASN A 179 13.22 19.92 -14.47
CA ASN A 179 12.82 18.52 -14.59
C ASN A 179 11.79 18.12 -13.52
N ARG A 180 11.37 19.06 -12.66
CA ARG A 180 10.33 18.79 -11.66
C ARG A 180 8.98 18.83 -12.35
N LEU A 181 8.21 17.75 -12.18
CA LEU A 181 6.83 17.72 -12.62
C LEU A 181 6.02 18.63 -11.69
N VAL A 182 5.45 19.69 -12.27
CA VAL A 182 4.53 20.63 -11.62
C VAL A 182 3.42 20.98 -12.61
N GLY A 183 2.27 21.46 -12.12
CA GLY A 183 1.16 21.87 -13.00
C GLY A 183 0.59 20.72 -13.83
N HIS A 184 0.55 19.52 -13.25
CA HIS A 184 -0.05 18.32 -13.83
C HIS A 184 -1.12 17.73 -12.91
N THR A 185 -2.00 16.93 -13.50
CA THR A 185 -2.96 16.04 -12.83
C THR A 185 -2.23 14.94 -12.04
N ASP A 186 -2.94 13.96 -11.50
CA ASP A 186 -2.33 12.83 -10.78
C ASP A 186 -2.41 11.53 -11.59
N ALA A 187 -1.93 10.44 -11.00
CA ALA A 187 -1.94 9.13 -11.65
C ALA A 187 -3.37 8.59 -11.90
N ALA A 188 -4.40 9.08 -11.20
CA ALA A 188 -5.78 8.68 -11.42
C ALA A 188 -6.41 9.33 -12.68
N HIS A 189 -5.81 10.39 -13.22
CA HIS A 189 -6.28 11.09 -14.41
C HIS A 189 -5.30 11.01 -15.57
N GLY A 190 -4.26 10.18 -15.45
CA GLY A 190 -3.08 10.18 -16.33
C GLY A 190 -2.25 11.44 -16.06
N VAL A 191 -0.97 11.28 -15.73
CA VAL A 191 -0.08 12.39 -15.34
C VAL A 191 0.16 13.31 -16.54
N VAL A 192 -0.73 14.29 -16.74
CA VAL A 192 -0.74 15.20 -17.87
C VAL A 192 -0.74 16.64 -17.40
N PRO A 193 -0.19 17.59 -18.17
CA PRO A 193 -0.31 19.01 -17.87
C PRO A 193 -1.78 19.42 -17.66
N LEU A 194 -2.03 20.30 -16.68
CA LEU A 194 -3.38 20.71 -16.31
C LEU A 194 -4.16 21.32 -17.48
N HIS A 195 -3.51 22.15 -18.31
CA HIS A 195 -4.14 22.75 -19.48
C HIS A 195 -4.62 21.70 -20.49
N ILE A 196 -3.89 20.59 -20.65
CA ILE A 196 -4.34 19.48 -21.51
C ILE A 196 -5.58 18.81 -20.91
N ALA A 197 -5.62 18.62 -19.59
CA ALA A 197 -6.77 18.05 -18.91
C ALA A 197 -8.01 18.97 -18.96
N GLU A 198 -7.80 20.29 -18.90
CA GLU A 198 -8.88 21.30 -18.99
C GLU A 198 -9.49 21.38 -20.40
N GLU A 199 -8.68 21.20 -21.45
CA GLU A 199 -9.14 21.20 -22.84
C GLU A 199 -9.68 19.84 -23.29
N ALA A 200 -9.64 18.81 -22.44
CA ALA A 200 -10.11 17.47 -22.78
C ALA A 200 -11.63 17.48 -23.01
N VAL A 201 -12.04 17.13 -24.24
CA VAL A 201 -13.45 17.10 -24.66
C VAL A 201 -14.16 15.79 -24.25
N TYR A 202 -13.39 14.72 -24.01
CA TYR A 202 -13.91 13.40 -23.63
C TYR A 202 -13.56 13.04 -22.19
N ASP A 203 -14.55 12.57 -21.42
CA ASP A 203 -14.41 12.03 -20.08
C ASP A 203 -14.08 10.54 -20.15
N TYR A 204 -12.88 10.15 -19.73
CA TYR A 204 -12.44 8.75 -19.76
C TYR A 204 -13.30 7.80 -18.92
N LYS A 205 -14.08 8.29 -17.94
CA LYS A 205 -14.98 7.48 -17.12
C LYS A 205 -16.34 7.27 -17.77
N LYS A 206 -16.77 8.17 -18.65
CA LYS A 206 -18.12 8.18 -19.24
C LYS A 206 -18.12 7.85 -20.73
N ASP A 207 -17.15 8.38 -21.47
CA ASP A 207 -17.13 8.36 -22.92
C ASP A 207 -16.28 7.21 -23.48
N ILE A 208 -15.38 6.64 -22.69
CA ILE A 208 -14.67 5.41 -23.07
C ILE A 208 -15.54 4.20 -22.69
N ILE A 209 -16.23 3.65 -23.68
CA ILE A 209 -16.87 2.34 -23.59
C ILE A 209 -15.76 1.30 -23.56
N LEU A 210 -15.29 0.92 -22.36
CA LEU A 210 -14.53 -0.31 -22.23
C LEU A 210 -15.47 -1.44 -22.66
N PRO A 211 -15.12 -2.26 -23.67
CA PRO A 211 -15.95 -3.38 -24.05
C PRO A 211 -16.17 -4.21 -22.78
N THR A 212 -17.44 -4.39 -22.41
CA THR A 212 -17.82 -5.28 -21.32
C THR A 212 -17.19 -6.62 -21.68
N VAL A 213 -16.17 -7.03 -20.94
CA VAL A 213 -15.62 -8.37 -21.09
C VAL A 213 -16.75 -9.29 -20.65
N GLU A 214 -17.53 -9.77 -21.62
CA GLU A 214 -18.39 -10.93 -21.43
C GLU A 214 -17.45 -12.02 -20.93
N LYS A 215 -17.58 -12.33 -19.63
CA LYS A 215 -16.84 -13.42 -19.02
C LYS A 215 -17.34 -14.71 -19.67
N SER A 216 -16.59 -15.20 -20.67
CA SER A 216 -16.65 -16.58 -21.15
C SER A 216 -16.09 -17.52 -20.10
#